data_AF-A0AAE9D400-F1
#
_entry.id   AF-A0AAE9D400-F1
#
_cell.length_a   1.000
_cell.length_b   1.000
_cell.length_c   1.000
_cell.angle_alpha   90.00
_cell.angle_beta   90.00
_cell.angle_gamma   90.00
#
_symmetry.space_group_name_H-M   'P 1'
#
loop_
_entity.id
_entity.type
_entity.pdbx_description
1 polymer ?
#
loop_
_entity_poly.entity_id
_entity_poly.type
_entity_poly.pdbx_seq_one_letter_code
_entity_poly.pdbx_strand_id
1 'polypeptide(L)'
;MILFPLAFSDDSIYGCSTEDLQLTVTCRPKVNQLTEEMKKNPLNAGFPSVETLQKMSGYCKEAMACVKPAKCDAIKSRMSKFSGMCETIDFMKGPYAQCAAKLKASKDKTECIQWYFSDKSRMSTEQKCAQYKAKKSCIEKDFGKLCGDSTLKSFRENQGYVSKFVGCPVY
;
A
#
# COMPACT_ATOMS: atom_id res chain seq x y z
N MET A 1 -33.10 39.44 -30.68
CA MET A 1 -31.92 38.62 -31.01
C MET A 1 -31.40 38.01 -29.74
N ILE A 2 -31.68 36.73 -29.51
CA ILE A 2 -31.16 35.97 -28.37
C ILE A 2 -29.93 35.24 -28.88
N LEU A 3 -28.74 35.74 -28.53
CA LEU A 3 -27.47 35.05 -28.77
C LEU A 3 -27.35 33.95 -27.70
N PHE A 4 -27.68 32.72 -28.08
CA PHE A 4 -27.26 31.55 -27.31
C PHE A 4 -25.75 31.37 -27.53
N PRO A 5 -24.91 31.40 -26.47
CA PRO A 5 -23.54 30.95 -26.62
C PRO A 5 -23.60 29.45 -26.93
N LEU A 6 -23.09 29.08 -28.10
CA LEU A 6 -22.80 27.71 -28.47
C LEU A 6 -21.91 27.13 -27.38
N ALA A 7 -22.47 26.24 -26.57
CA ALA A 7 -21.70 25.38 -25.69
C ALA A 7 -20.80 24.54 -26.60
N PHE A 8 -19.52 24.90 -26.67
CA PHE A 8 -18.50 24.03 -27.22
C PHE A 8 -18.43 22.83 -26.27
N SER A 9 -19.10 21.75 -26.64
CA SER A 9 -18.83 20.44 -26.05
C SER A 9 -17.38 20.08 -26.42
N ASP A 10 -16.46 20.35 -25.50
CA ASP A 10 -15.09 19.85 -25.52
C ASP A 10 -15.09 18.34 -25.26
N ASP A 11 -15.78 17.59 -26.11
CA ASP A 11 -15.69 16.14 -26.15
C ASP A 11 -14.41 15.79 -26.91
N SER A 12 -13.27 15.80 -26.20
CA SER A 12 -12.09 15.12 -26.71
C SER A 12 -12.42 13.64 -26.91
N ILE A 13 -11.76 13.02 -27.88
CA ILE A 13 -11.94 11.63 -28.33
C ILE A 13 -11.80 10.58 -27.20
N TYR A 14 -11.39 10.99 -25.98
CA TYR A 14 -11.26 10.16 -24.79
C TYR A 14 -12.22 10.51 -23.63
N GLY A 15 -13.17 11.43 -23.84
CA GLY A 15 -14.13 11.85 -22.80
C GLY A 15 -13.49 12.65 -21.65
N CYS A 16 -12.31 13.24 -21.86
CA CYS A 16 -11.63 14.11 -20.89
C CYS A 16 -11.47 15.53 -21.47
N SER A 17 -11.46 16.55 -20.61
CA SER A 17 -11.14 17.92 -21.02
C SER A 17 -9.65 18.08 -21.42
N THR A 18 -9.31 19.15 -22.14
CA THR A 18 -7.92 19.48 -22.46
C THR A 18 -7.09 19.73 -21.18
N GLU A 19 -7.69 20.38 -20.18
CA GLU A 19 -7.07 20.62 -18.87
C GLU A 19 -6.74 19.31 -18.16
N ASP A 20 -7.67 18.35 -18.19
CA ASP A 20 -7.45 17.00 -17.63
C ASP A 20 -6.29 16.29 -18.34
N LEU A 21 -6.23 16.37 -19.67
CA LEU A 21 -5.13 15.79 -20.44
C LEU A 21 -3.79 16.45 -20.10
N GLN A 22 -3.77 17.77 -19.92
CA GLN A 22 -2.57 18.51 -19.47
C GLN A 22 -2.11 18.10 -18.06
N LEU A 23 -3.05 17.80 -17.14
CA LEU A 23 -2.70 17.24 -15.82
C LEU A 23 -1.97 15.90 -15.96
N THR A 24 -2.38 15.03 -16.89
CA THR A 24 -1.67 13.75 -17.10
C THR A 24 -0.24 13.92 -17.59
N VAL A 25 0.06 15.00 -18.31
CA VAL A 25 1.42 15.30 -18.79
C VAL A 25 2.24 15.92 -17.66
N THR A 26 1.69 16.93 -16.99
CA THR A 26 2.39 17.70 -15.94
C THR A 26 2.63 16.88 -14.67
N CYS A 27 1.72 15.98 -14.31
CA CYS A 27 1.85 15.13 -13.11
C CYS A 27 2.62 13.83 -13.35
N ARG A 28 2.85 13.42 -14.61
CA ARG A 28 3.57 12.19 -14.95
C ARG A 28 4.94 12.06 -14.27
N PRO A 29 5.80 13.11 -14.20
CA PRO A 29 7.08 13.00 -13.53
C PRO A 29 6.96 12.62 -12.05
N LYS A 30 5.93 13.14 -11.34
CA LYS A 30 5.69 12.83 -9.92
C LYS A 30 5.24 11.39 -9.71
N VAL A 31 4.38 10.88 -10.58
CA VAL A 31 3.98 9.46 -10.59
C VAL A 31 5.19 8.57 -10.87
N ASN A 32 6.06 8.99 -11.79
CA ASN A 32 7.27 8.25 -12.16
C ASN A 32 8.28 8.17 -11.02
N GLN A 33 8.41 9.21 -10.17
CA GLN A 33 9.31 9.16 -9.00
C GLN A 33 9.01 7.96 -8.10
N LEU A 34 7.73 7.71 -7.80
CA LEU A 34 7.35 6.54 -7.02
C LEU A 34 7.65 5.24 -7.77
N THR A 35 7.34 5.18 -9.06
CA THR A 35 7.54 3.97 -9.87
C THR A 35 9.01 3.58 -9.92
N GLU A 36 9.92 4.53 -10.11
CA GLU A 36 11.36 4.28 -10.12
C GLU A 36 11.89 3.88 -8.73
N GLU A 37 11.39 4.48 -7.66
CA GLU A 37 11.77 4.10 -6.30
C GLU A 37 11.30 2.68 -5.97
N MET A 38 10.10 2.28 -6.42
CA MET A 38 9.56 0.92 -6.24
C MET A 38 10.28 -0.13 -7.08
N LYS A 39 10.80 0.22 -8.26
CA LYS A 39 11.68 -0.68 -9.03
C LYS A 39 12.97 -0.97 -8.28
N LYS A 40 13.55 0.05 -7.63
CA LYS A 40 14.77 -0.10 -6.82
C LYS A 40 14.51 -0.85 -5.51
N ASN A 41 13.34 -0.63 -4.91
CA ASN A 41 12.96 -1.15 -3.60
C ASN A 41 11.58 -1.83 -3.65
N PRO A 42 11.46 -2.99 -4.29
CA PRO A 42 10.16 -3.61 -4.51
C PRO A 42 9.53 -4.09 -3.20
N LEU A 43 8.26 -3.74 -2.99
CA LEU A 43 7.52 -4.06 -1.76
C LEU A 43 7.26 -5.56 -1.55
N ASN A 44 7.46 -6.39 -2.59
CA ASN A 44 7.28 -7.85 -2.53
C ASN A 44 8.57 -8.62 -2.19
N ALA A 45 9.75 -7.98 -2.21
CA ALA A 45 11.03 -8.62 -1.91
C ALA A 45 11.39 -8.61 -0.41
N GLY A 46 10.61 -7.90 0.41
CA GLY A 46 10.84 -7.76 1.85
C GLY A 46 10.22 -6.48 2.40
N PHE A 47 10.62 -6.12 3.61
CA PHE A 47 10.31 -4.81 4.18
C PHE A 47 11.42 -3.83 3.77
N PRO A 48 11.16 -2.82 2.90
CA PRO A 48 12.15 -1.78 2.64
C PRO A 48 12.49 -1.02 3.93
N SER A 49 13.59 -0.26 3.90
CA SER A 49 13.95 0.58 5.06
C SER A 49 12.88 1.63 5.34
N VAL A 50 12.83 2.10 6.59
CA VAL A 50 11.90 3.16 7.00
C VAL A 50 12.12 4.43 6.19
N GLU A 51 13.38 4.79 5.94
CA GLU A 51 13.75 5.94 5.13
C GLU A 51 13.21 5.80 3.69
N THR A 52 13.39 4.64 3.07
CA THR A 52 12.83 4.36 1.74
C THR A 52 11.31 4.48 1.73
N LEU A 53 10.63 3.92 2.73
CA LEU A 53 9.16 3.99 2.82
C LEU A 53 8.65 5.41 3.08
N GLN A 54 9.37 6.22 3.87
CA GLN A 54 9.07 7.63 4.06
C GLN A 54 9.23 8.41 2.76
N LYS A 55 10.31 8.15 2.01
CA LYS A 55 10.55 8.75 0.70
C LYS A 55 9.46 8.39 -0.32
N MET A 56 9.09 7.12 -0.41
CA MET A 56 7.98 6.66 -1.25
C MET A 56 6.65 7.31 -0.87
N SER A 57 6.37 7.42 0.43
CA SER A 57 5.19 8.12 0.95
C SER A 57 5.16 9.59 0.54
N GLY A 58 6.31 10.27 0.54
CA GLY A 58 6.47 11.61 -0.01
C GLY A 58 6.04 11.70 -1.47
N TYR A 59 6.57 10.82 -2.32
CA TYR A 59 6.21 10.75 -3.74
C TYR A 59 4.72 10.47 -3.96
N CYS A 60 4.13 9.61 -3.14
CA CYS A 60 2.69 9.37 -3.12
C CYS A 60 1.89 10.65 -2.90
N LYS A 61 2.22 11.43 -1.85
CA LYS A 61 1.53 12.68 -1.53
C LYS A 61 1.65 13.70 -2.65
N GLU A 62 2.84 13.85 -3.21
CA GLU A 62 3.08 14.78 -4.32
C GLU A 62 2.31 14.41 -5.58
N ALA A 63 2.33 13.13 -5.97
CA ALA A 63 1.62 12.65 -7.14
C ALA A 63 0.10 12.79 -6.98
N MET A 64 -0.45 12.39 -5.82
CA MET A 64 -1.88 12.50 -5.52
C MET A 64 -2.35 13.95 -5.46
N ALA A 65 -1.55 14.84 -4.87
CA ALA A 65 -1.86 16.27 -4.84
C ALA A 65 -1.88 16.88 -6.25
N CYS A 66 -0.97 16.47 -7.12
CA CYS A 66 -0.88 16.98 -8.48
C CYS A 66 -2.12 16.63 -9.32
N VAL A 67 -2.59 15.38 -9.25
CA VAL A 67 -3.74 14.91 -10.04
C VAL A 67 -5.10 15.25 -9.42
N LYS A 68 -5.12 15.73 -8.16
CA LYS A 68 -6.35 16.03 -7.41
C LYS A 68 -7.36 16.92 -8.18
N PRO A 69 -6.94 17.91 -8.98
CA PRO A 69 -7.88 18.76 -9.72
C PRO A 69 -8.58 18.04 -10.89
N ALA A 70 -8.14 16.84 -11.29
CA ALA A 70 -8.67 16.15 -12.45
C ALA A 70 -10.16 15.80 -12.29
N LYS A 71 -10.96 16.15 -13.28
CA LYS A 71 -12.39 15.88 -13.34
C LYS A 71 -12.71 14.64 -14.16
N CYS A 72 -11.85 14.26 -15.10
CA CYS A 72 -12.06 13.10 -15.94
C CYS A 72 -12.04 11.78 -15.17
N ASP A 73 -13.08 10.95 -15.36
CA ASP A 73 -13.24 9.69 -14.64
C ASP A 73 -12.21 8.64 -15.01
N ALA A 74 -11.70 8.65 -16.25
CA ALA A 74 -10.59 7.78 -16.66
C ALA A 74 -9.31 8.05 -15.84
N ILE A 75 -9.04 9.32 -15.54
CA ILE A 75 -7.89 9.72 -14.70
C ILE A 75 -8.15 9.29 -13.26
N LYS A 76 -9.32 9.61 -12.69
CA LYS A 76 -9.68 9.20 -11.32
C LYS A 76 -9.59 7.68 -11.14
N SER A 77 -10.10 6.91 -12.11
CA SER A 77 -10.05 5.45 -12.10
C SER A 77 -8.62 4.92 -12.08
N ARG A 78 -7.72 5.46 -12.93
CA ARG A 78 -6.29 5.09 -12.88
C ARG A 78 -5.64 5.47 -11.54
N MET A 79 -5.98 6.63 -11.01
CA MET A 79 -5.42 7.11 -9.74
C MET A 79 -5.94 6.37 -8.52
N SER A 80 -7.11 5.70 -8.60
CA SER A 80 -7.60 4.84 -7.52
C SER A 80 -6.63 3.68 -7.21
N LYS A 81 -6.09 3.04 -8.26
CA LYS A 81 -5.09 1.96 -8.10
C LYS A 81 -3.79 2.50 -7.51
N PHE A 82 -3.37 3.69 -7.95
CA PHE A 82 -2.20 4.36 -7.39
C PHE A 82 -2.42 4.74 -5.92
N SER A 83 -3.62 5.19 -5.54
CA SER A 83 -4.00 5.47 -4.15
C SER A 83 -3.85 4.22 -3.27
N GLY A 84 -4.39 3.07 -3.69
CA GLY A 84 -4.27 1.83 -2.91
C GLY A 84 -2.82 1.37 -2.71
N MET A 85 -1.94 1.63 -3.69
CA MET A 85 -0.50 1.41 -3.54
C MET A 85 0.12 2.38 -2.54
N CYS A 86 -0.29 3.65 -2.55
CA CYS A 86 0.15 4.64 -1.57
C CYS A 86 -0.32 4.35 -0.15
N GLU A 87 -1.55 3.88 0.02
CA GLU A 87 -2.07 3.39 1.31
C GLU A 87 -1.23 2.21 1.83
N THR A 88 -0.81 1.31 0.94
CA THR A 88 0.08 0.20 1.31
C THR A 88 1.44 0.70 1.79
N ILE A 89 2.03 1.69 1.12
CA ILE A 89 3.30 2.31 1.53
C ILE A 89 3.15 3.02 2.88
N ASP A 90 2.05 3.75 3.07
CA ASP A 90 1.74 4.45 4.31
C ASP A 90 1.49 3.51 5.48
N PHE A 91 0.93 2.33 5.21
CA PHE A 91 0.86 1.25 6.18
C PHE A 91 2.25 0.67 6.49
N MET A 92 3.06 0.41 5.46
CA MET A 92 4.38 -0.19 5.62
C MET A 92 5.39 0.72 6.34
N LYS A 93 5.26 2.05 6.24
CA LYS A 93 6.05 2.97 7.08
C LYS A 93 5.58 3.01 8.54
N GLY A 94 4.40 2.44 8.84
CA GLY A 94 3.77 2.49 10.16
C GLY A 94 4.40 1.53 11.20
N PRO A 95 3.99 1.64 12.49
CA PRO A 95 4.61 0.92 13.59
C PRO A 95 4.66 -0.61 13.41
N TYR A 96 3.59 -1.19 12.86
CA TYR A 96 3.52 -2.62 12.61
C TYR A 96 4.62 -3.12 11.68
N ALA A 97 4.76 -2.54 10.50
CA ALA A 97 5.70 -3.04 9.50
C ALA A 97 7.16 -2.75 9.91
N GLN A 98 7.41 -1.62 10.58
CA GLN A 98 8.71 -1.34 11.17
C GLN A 98 9.12 -2.39 12.20
N CYS A 99 8.21 -2.77 13.11
CA CYS A 99 8.53 -3.81 14.07
C CYS A 99 8.59 -5.20 13.45
N ALA A 100 7.73 -5.50 12.48
CA ALA A 100 7.77 -6.77 11.75
C ALA A 100 9.14 -6.99 11.09
N ALA A 101 9.75 -5.94 10.52
CA ALA A 101 11.11 -5.99 10.00
C ALA A 101 12.15 -6.33 11.10
N LYS A 102 12.05 -5.70 12.28
CA LYS A 102 12.92 -5.98 13.43
C LYS A 102 12.75 -7.41 13.93
N LEU A 103 11.51 -7.87 14.10
CA LEU A 103 11.19 -9.23 14.52
C LEU A 103 11.70 -10.28 13.53
N LYS A 104 11.56 -10.02 12.23
CA LYS A 104 12.11 -10.88 11.17
C LYS A 104 13.64 -10.96 11.24
N ALA A 105 14.31 -9.86 11.56
CA ALA A 105 15.77 -9.80 11.69
C ALA A 105 16.30 -10.35 13.04
N SER A 106 15.45 -10.43 14.07
CA SER A 106 15.84 -10.93 15.40
C SER A 106 16.41 -12.35 15.33
N LYS A 107 17.47 -12.60 16.11
CA LYS A 107 18.03 -13.94 16.33
C LYS A 107 17.26 -14.73 17.38
N ASP A 108 16.65 -14.02 18.34
CA ASP A 108 15.80 -14.60 19.37
C ASP A 108 14.34 -14.47 18.94
N LYS A 109 13.82 -15.52 18.30
CA LYS A 109 12.45 -15.59 17.82
C LYS A 109 11.72 -16.68 18.58
N THR A 110 10.53 -16.35 19.07
CA THR A 110 9.57 -17.36 19.52
C THR A 110 9.15 -18.24 18.33
N GLU A 111 8.60 -19.42 18.63
CA GLU A 111 8.04 -20.31 17.60
C GLU A 111 6.96 -19.59 16.75
N CYS A 112 6.18 -18.70 17.37
CA CYS A 112 5.11 -17.97 16.70
C CYS A 112 5.66 -16.93 15.71
N ILE A 113 6.68 -16.16 16.10
CA ILE A 113 7.36 -15.22 15.20
C ILE A 113 8.15 -15.97 14.11
N GLN A 114 8.79 -17.08 14.46
CA GLN A 114 9.50 -17.92 13.50
C GLN A 114 8.55 -18.48 12.45
N TRP A 115 7.40 -19.02 12.86
CA TRP A 115 6.36 -19.46 11.93
C TRP A 115 5.79 -18.28 11.12
N TYR A 116 5.54 -17.12 11.75
CA TYR A 116 4.98 -15.97 11.06
C TYR A 116 5.81 -15.54 9.84
N PHE A 117 7.13 -15.51 9.99
CA PHE A 117 8.08 -15.11 8.93
C PHE A 117 8.68 -16.27 8.13
N SER A 118 8.30 -17.52 8.39
CA SER A 118 8.80 -18.66 7.63
C SER A 118 8.30 -18.66 6.18
N ASP A 119 9.05 -19.28 5.28
CA ASP A 119 8.53 -19.65 3.97
C ASP A 119 7.41 -20.69 4.15
N LYS A 120 6.27 -20.43 3.49
CA LYS A 120 5.06 -21.27 3.51
C LYS A 120 4.68 -21.69 2.09
N SER A 121 5.57 -21.57 1.12
CA SER A 121 5.36 -21.92 -0.29
C SER A 121 4.83 -23.36 -0.47
N ARG A 122 5.24 -24.28 0.40
CA ARG A 122 4.81 -25.70 0.40
C ARG A 122 3.46 -25.97 1.08
N MET A 123 2.85 -24.98 1.74
CA MET A 123 1.57 -25.15 2.44
C MET A 123 0.40 -24.71 1.56
N SER A 124 -0.72 -25.44 1.63
CA SER A 124 -1.99 -25.00 1.02
C SER A 124 -2.54 -23.76 1.72
N THR A 125 -3.46 -23.04 1.06
CA THR A 125 -4.13 -21.88 1.66
C THR A 125 -4.89 -22.26 2.94
N GLU A 126 -5.58 -23.41 2.96
CA GLU A 126 -6.27 -23.90 4.16
C GLU A 126 -5.30 -24.19 5.31
N GLN A 127 -4.16 -24.82 5.03
CA GLN A 127 -3.14 -25.06 6.05
C GLN A 127 -2.58 -23.75 6.62
N LYS A 128 -2.31 -22.76 5.75
CA LYS A 128 -1.86 -21.42 6.17
C LYS A 128 -2.89 -20.75 7.06
N CYS A 129 -4.17 -20.80 6.68
CA CYS A 129 -5.25 -20.22 7.45
C CYS A 129 -5.49 -20.90 8.80
N ALA A 130 -5.49 -22.23 8.85
CA ALA A 130 -5.65 -22.99 10.09
C ALA A 130 -4.52 -22.68 11.08
N GLN A 131 -3.27 -22.66 10.60
CA GLN A 131 -2.10 -22.34 11.41
C GLN A 131 -2.10 -20.88 11.85
N TYR A 132 -2.48 -19.95 10.98
CA TYR A 132 -2.61 -18.54 11.35
C TYR A 132 -3.65 -18.36 12.46
N LYS A 133 -4.83 -18.98 12.31
CA LYS A 133 -5.89 -18.94 13.33
C LYS A 133 -5.40 -19.50 14.68
N ALA A 134 -4.70 -20.63 14.67
CA ALA A 134 -4.16 -21.26 15.87
C ALA A 134 -3.06 -20.42 16.54
N LYS A 135 -2.19 -19.77 15.75
CA LYS A 135 -1.04 -19.01 16.25
C LYS A 135 -1.33 -17.51 16.43
N LYS A 136 -2.50 -17.00 16.00
CA LYS A 136 -2.82 -15.56 16.04
C LYS A 136 -2.62 -14.94 17.42
N SER A 137 -3.11 -15.61 18.46
CA SER A 137 -3.00 -15.10 19.84
C SER A 137 -1.55 -14.96 20.30
N CYS A 138 -0.68 -15.95 20.02
CA CYS A 138 0.73 -15.84 20.39
C CYS A 138 1.50 -14.85 19.51
N ILE A 139 1.17 -14.73 18.22
CA ILE A 139 1.72 -13.69 17.34
C ILE A 139 1.38 -12.31 17.89
N GLU A 140 0.11 -12.04 18.24
CA GLU A 140 -0.31 -10.77 18.84
C GLU A 140 0.43 -10.49 20.14
N LYS A 141 0.58 -11.51 21.01
CA LYS A 141 1.33 -11.38 22.27
C LYS A 141 2.80 -11.00 22.02
N ASP A 142 3.45 -11.63 21.05
CA ASP A 142 4.85 -11.35 20.72
C ASP A 142 5.03 -9.97 20.10
N PHE A 143 4.13 -9.56 19.19
CA PHE A 143 4.11 -8.19 18.66
C PHE A 143 3.84 -7.17 19.78
N GLY A 144 2.89 -7.40 20.68
CA GLY A 144 2.62 -6.49 21.80
C GLY A 144 3.83 -6.37 22.75
N LYS A 145 4.41 -7.51 23.15
CA LYS A 145 5.55 -7.55 24.08
C LYS A 145 6.81 -6.91 23.50
N LEU A 146 7.10 -7.18 22.23
CA LEU A 146 8.37 -6.78 21.60
C LEU A 146 8.28 -5.43 20.86
N CYS A 147 7.08 -4.98 20.52
CA CYS A 147 6.85 -3.79 19.70
C CYS A 147 5.94 -2.74 20.34
N GLY A 148 5.35 -3.02 21.50
CA GLY A 148 4.44 -2.12 22.21
C GLY A 148 3.01 -2.05 21.66
N ASP A 149 2.14 -1.37 22.40
CA ASP A 149 0.70 -1.34 22.19
C ASP A 149 0.29 -0.68 20.87
N SER A 150 1.01 0.35 20.40
CA SER A 150 0.73 1.00 19.12
C SER A 150 0.86 0.03 17.95
N THR A 151 1.84 -0.87 18.03
CA THR A 151 2.07 -1.91 17.03
C THR A 151 0.98 -2.98 17.10
N LEU A 152 0.60 -3.40 18.30
CA LEU A 152 -0.49 -4.35 18.50
C LEU A 152 -1.82 -3.81 17.98
N LYS A 153 -2.10 -2.52 18.24
CA LYS A 153 -3.26 -1.82 17.68
C LYS A 153 -3.24 -1.85 16.16
N SER A 154 -2.12 -1.46 15.54
CA SER A 154 -1.96 -1.47 14.09
C SER A 154 -2.10 -2.88 13.49
N PHE A 155 -1.56 -3.92 14.13
CA PHE A 155 -1.75 -5.32 13.74
C PHE A 155 -3.24 -5.68 13.69
N ARG A 156 -4.00 -5.33 14.74
CA ARG A 156 -5.43 -5.64 14.87
C ARG A 156 -6.32 -4.85 13.92
N GLU A 157 -5.98 -3.61 13.62
CA GLU A 157 -6.74 -2.78 12.68
C GLU A 157 -6.50 -3.17 11.22
N ASN A 158 -5.38 -3.85 10.92
CA ASN A 158 -4.97 -4.16 9.54
C ASN A 158 -4.96 -5.65 9.23
N GLN A 159 -5.96 -6.38 9.74
CA GLN A 159 -6.05 -7.84 9.59
C GLN A 159 -6.02 -8.30 8.13
N GLY A 160 -6.59 -7.54 7.19
CA GLY A 160 -6.56 -7.89 5.77
C GLY A 160 -5.14 -7.97 5.20
N TYR A 161 -4.25 -7.04 5.57
CA TYR A 161 -2.85 -7.10 5.17
C TYR A 161 -2.12 -8.23 5.91
N VAL A 162 -2.28 -8.31 7.23
CA VAL A 162 -1.59 -9.30 8.09
C VAL A 162 -1.94 -10.73 7.67
N SER A 163 -3.21 -10.99 7.38
CA SER A 163 -3.67 -12.31 6.96
C SER A 163 -3.17 -12.64 5.54
N LYS A 164 -3.19 -11.68 4.61
CA LYS A 164 -2.61 -11.84 3.28
C LYS A 164 -1.10 -12.10 3.32
N PHE A 165 -0.38 -11.44 4.23
CA PHE A 165 1.06 -11.62 4.43
C PHE A 165 1.42 -13.07 4.77
N VAL A 166 0.62 -13.75 5.60
CA VAL A 166 0.82 -15.18 5.91
C VAL A 166 0.18 -16.13 4.90
N GLY A 167 -0.42 -15.59 3.83
CA GLY A 167 -1.10 -16.36 2.79
C GLY A 167 -2.47 -16.92 3.23
N CYS A 168 -3.14 -16.26 4.16
CA CYS A 168 -4.52 -16.50 4.55
C CYS A 168 -5.41 -15.28 4.23
N PRO A 169 -5.79 -15.04 2.96
CA PRO A 169 -6.68 -13.93 2.62
C PRO A 169 -8.04 -14.12 3.32
N VAL A 170 -8.52 -13.07 4.00
CA VAL A 170 -9.92 -13.01 4.46
C VAL A 170 -10.74 -12.62 3.23
N TYR A 171 -11.66 -13.48 2.81
CA TYR A 171 -12.66 -13.18 1.77
C TYR A 171 -13.91 -12.60 2.42
#